data_AF-A0A7X2ZB43-F1
#
_entry.id   AF-A0A7X2ZB43-F1
#
_cell.length_a   1.000
_cell.length_b   1.000
_cell.length_c   1.000
_cell.angle_alpha   90.00
_cell.angle_beta   90.00
_cell.angle_gamma   90.00
#
_symmetry.space_group_name_H-M   'P 1'
#
loop_
_entity.id
_entity.type
_entity.pdbx_description
1 polymer ?
#
loop_
_entity_poly.entity_id
_entity_poly.type
_entity_poly.pdbx_seq_one_letter_code
_entity_poly.pdbx_strand_id
1 'polypeptide(L)' 'MSRKHDKLASRRYEDLFLLFSKRVERVLAIVLIVLLSATICAQAILQIPYFRHLLVKVERLEGNPYVSSRTK' A
#
# COMPACT_ATOMS: atom_id res chain seq x y z
N MET A 1 -11.19 -49.72 -10.01
CA MET A 1 -9.98 -49.57 -9.19
C MET A 1 -9.30 -48.22 -9.49
N SER A 2 -10.03 -47.09 -9.39
CA SER A 2 -9.62 -45.76 -9.89
C SER A 2 -10.04 -44.63 -8.92
N ARG A 3 -9.65 -44.72 -7.65
CA ARG A 3 -9.84 -43.62 -6.67
C ARG A 3 -8.59 -43.24 -5.89
N LYS A 4 -7.51 -44.05 -5.97
CA LYS A 4 -6.29 -43.83 -5.18
C LYS A 4 -5.33 -42.84 -5.88
N HIS A 5 -5.29 -42.83 -7.21
CA HIS A 5 -4.40 -41.96 -7.97
C HIS A 5 -4.81 -40.48 -7.86
N ASP A 6 -6.10 -40.18 -7.84
CA ASP A 6 -6.60 -38.79 -7.75
C ASP A 6 -6.28 -38.15 -6.40
N LYS A 7 -6.37 -38.93 -5.30
CA LYS A 7 -6.01 -38.43 -3.95
C LYS A 7 -4.52 -38.15 -3.79
N LEU A 8 -3.66 -38.93 -4.45
CA LEU A 8 -2.21 -38.72 -4.43
C LEU A 8 -1.82 -37.45 -5.19
N ALA A 9 -2.43 -37.21 -6.36
CA ALA A 9 -2.24 -35.97 -7.10
C ALA A 9 -2.77 -34.74 -6.31
N SER A 10 -3.93 -34.87 -5.68
CA SER A 10 -4.55 -33.81 -4.88
C SER A 10 -3.71 -33.44 -3.65
N ARG A 11 -3.15 -34.43 -2.94
CA ARG A 11 -2.24 -34.17 -1.80
C ARG A 11 -0.98 -33.44 -2.21
N ARG A 12 -0.39 -33.80 -3.36
CA ARG A 12 0.82 -33.13 -3.85
C ARG A 12 0.55 -31.68 -4.24
N TYR A 13 -0.63 -31.38 -4.77
CA TYR A 13 -1.08 -30.02 -5.00
C TYR A 13 -1.32 -29.25 -3.69
N GLU A 14 -1.96 -29.86 -2.69
CA GLU A 14 -2.14 -29.27 -1.36
C GLU A 14 -0.81 -28.87 -0.72
N ASP A 15 0.19 -29.76 -0.74
CA ASP A 15 1.50 -29.49 -0.14
C ASP A 15 2.22 -28.32 -0.83
N LEU A 16 2.18 -28.26 -2.17
CA LEU A 16 2.74 -27.15 -2.94
C LEU A 16 2.00 -25.84 -2.67
N PHE A 17 0.67 -25.90 -2.58
CA PHE A 17 -0.17 -24.75 -2.25
C PHE A 17 0.13 -24.23 -0.85
N LEU A 18 0.29 -25.11 0.13
CA LEU A 18 0.60 -24.74 1.51
C LEU A 18 1.99 -24.08 1.63
N LEU A 19 2.98 -24.61 0.92
CA LEU A 19 4.32 -24.03 0.85
C LEU A 19 4.30 -22.64 0.21
N PHE A 20 3.59 -22.49 -0.89
CA PHE A 20 3.44 -21.22 -1.58
C PHE A 20 2.68 -20.20 -0.72
N SER A 21 1.56 -20.60 -0.13
CA SER A 21 0.73 -19.76 0.74
C SER A 21 1.53 -19.21 1.91
N LYS A 22 2.31 -20.05 2.61
CA LYS A 22 3.16 -19.60 3.73
C LYS A 22 4.22 -18.58 3.30
N ARG A 23 4.77 -18.74 2.10
CA ARG A 23 5.77 -17.80 1.56
C ARG A 23 5.12 -16.47 1.18
N VAL A 24 3.97 -16.51 0.51
CA VAL A 24 3.20 -15.32 0.15
C VAL A 24 2.70 -14.59 1.38
N GLU A 25 2.21 -15.30 2.39
CA GLU A 25 1.71 -14.70 3.64
C GLU A 25 2.80 -13.87 4.34
N ARG A 26 4.03 -14.40 4.43
CA ARG A 26 5.15 -13.65 5.01
C ARG A 26 5.52 -12.42 4.17
N VAL A 27 5.54 -12.55 2.84
CA VAL A 27 5.80 -11.42 1.94
C VAL A 27 4.71 -10.36 2.06
N LEU A 28 3.44 -10.79 2.10
CA LEU A 28 2.29 -9.91 2.23
C LEU A 28 2.33 -9.15 3.56
N ALA A 29 2.69 -9.80 4.66
CA ALA A 29 2.86 -9.14 5.95
C ALA A 29 3.96 -8.07 5.92
N ILE A 30 5.10 -8.36 5.28
CA ILE A 30 6.20 -7.40 5.13
C ILE A 30 5.77 -6.22 4.25
N VAL A 31 5.14 -6.49 3.10
CA VAL A 31 4.63 -5.45 2.19
C VAL A 31 3.62 -4.57 2.89
N LEU A 32 2.72 -5.16 3.68
CA LEU A 32 1.74 -4.41 4.46
C LEU A 32 2.41 -3.47 5.46
N ILE A 33 3.40 -3.95 6.22
CA ILE A 33 4.15 -3.13 7.19
C ILE A 33 4.92 -2.00 6.49
N VAL A 34 5.55 -2.29 5.35
CA VAL A 34 6.26 -1.30 4.54
C VAL A 34 5.29 -0.23 4.03
N LEU A 35 4.12 -0.63 3.52
CA LEU A 35 3.12 0.32 3.03
C LEU A 35 2.56 1.18 4.16
N LEU A 36 2.29 0.58 5.32
CA LEU A 36 1.77 1.29 6.49
C LEU A 36 2.79 2.33 7.00
N SER A 37 4.05 1.93 7.12
CA SER A 37 5.14 2.83 7.53
C SER A 37 5.35 3.96 6.52
N ALA A 38 5.33 3.67 5.21
CA ALA A 38 5.40 4.69 4.17
C ALA A 38 4.25 5.69 4.26
N THR A 39 3.04 5.22 4.58
CA THR A 39 1.85 6.08 4.76
C THR A 39 2.01 6.99 5.97
N ILE A 40 2.51 6.47 7.10
CA ILE A 40 2.81 7.27 8.30
C ILE A 40 3.87 8.32 8.00
N CYS A 41 4.94 7.95 7.29
CA CYS A 41 5.97 8.90 6.87
C CYS A 41 5.39 10.00 5.97
N ALA A 42 4.56 9.66 4.99
CA ALA A 42 3.90 10.63 4.12
C ALA A 42 3.03 11.60 4.92
N GLN A 43 2.23 11.10 5.87
CA GLN A 43 1.43 11.94 6.76
C GLN A 43 2.29 12.87 7.64
N ALA A 44 3.40 12.37 8.19
CA ALA A 44 4.33 13.16 8.99
C ALA A 44 5.00 14.27 8.17
N ILE A 45 5.43 13.97 6.95
CA ILE A 45 6.01 14.95 6.01
C ILE A 45 4.99 16.05 5.70
N LEU A 46 3.73 15.68 5.42
CA LEU A 46 2.64 16.62 5.15
C LEU A 46 2.25 17.48 6.36
N GLN A 47 2.45 16.99 7.59
CA GLN A 47 2.20 17.76 8.82
C GLN A 47 3.23 18.88 9.02
N ILE A 48 4.42 18.76 8.42
CA ILE A 48 5.43 19.82 8.44
C ILE A 48 5.01 20.92 7.45
N PRO A 49 4.76 22.16 7.93
CA PRO A 49 4.26 23.26 7.09
C PRO A 49 5.22 23.65 5.95
N TYR A 50 6.51 23.33 6.09
CA TYR A 50 7.53 23.55 5.06
C TYR A 50 7.30 22.71 3.80
N PHE A 51 7.03 21.40 3.94
CA PHE A 51 6.76 20.51 2.81
C PHE A 51 5.37 20.74 2.23
N ARG A 52 4.39 21.04 3.09
CA ARG A 52 3.06 21.49 2.65
C ARG A 52 3.18 22.72 1.76
N HIS A 53 4.01 23.70 2.11
CA HIS A 53 4.19 24.88 1.27
C HIS A 53 4.85 24.54 -0.07
N LEU A 54 5.77 23.57 -0.15
CA LEU A 54 6.34 23.14 -1.43
C LEU A 54 5.30 22.48 -2.35
N LEU A 55 4.51 21.54 -1.83
CA LEU A 55 3.43 20.87 -2.58
C LEU A 55 2.30 21.84 -2.98
N VAL A 56 1.84 22.68 -2.04
CA VAL A 56 0.80 23.69 -2.29
C VAL A 56 1.31 24.84 -3.16
N LYS A 57 2.60 25.16 -3.15
CA LYS A 57 3.19 26.15 -4.06
C LYS A 57 3.24 25.65 -5.50
N VAL A 58 3.35 24.34 -5.72
CA VAL A 58 3.16 23.73 -7.04
C VAL A 58 1.70 23.87 -7.48
N GLU A 59 0.71 23.60 -6.60
CA GLU A 59 -0.71 23.86 -6.91
C GLU A 59 -0.99 25.34 -7.24
N ARG A 60 -0.31 26.29 -6.58
CA ARG A 60 -0.45 27.73 -6.88
C ARG A 60 0.04 28.12 -8.28
N LEU A 61 0.83 27.28 -8.95
CA LEU A 61 1.23 27.51 -10.34
C LEU A 61 0.18 27.02 -11.33
N GLU A 62 -0.84 26.27 -10.89
CA GLU A 62 -1.91 25.73 -11.75
C GLU A 62 -3.28 26.43 -11.58
N GLY A 63 -3.49 27.28 -10.57
CA GLY A 63 -4.80 27.92 -10.35
C GLY A 63 -4.76 29.25 -9.59
N ASN A 64 -5.46 30.25 -10.16
CA ASN A 64 -5.71 31.60 -9.65
C ASN A 64 -5.74 31.71 -8.10
N PRO A 65 -4.97 32.63 -7.47
CA PRO A 65 -5.00 32.81 -6.02
C PRO A 65 -6.41 33.12 -5.54
N TYR A 66 -6.87 32.41 -4.50
CA TYR A 66 -8.03 32.83 -3.71
C TYR A 66 -7.70 34.17 -3.05
N VAL A 67 -8.12 35.25 -3.69
CA VAL A 67 -8.15 36.60 -3.11
C VAL A 67 -9.14 36.53 -1.97
N SER A 68 -8.67 36.45 -0.72
CA SER A 68 -9.52 36.74 0.40
C SER A 68 -9.83 38.23 0.33
N SER A 69 -10.98 38.56 -0.26
CA SER A 69 -11.52 39.91 -0.21
C SER A 69 -11.82 40.19 1.26
N ARG A 70 -10.87 40.86 1.91
CA ARG A 70 -11.08 41.63 3.12
C ARG A 70 -12.25 42.59 2.86
N THR A 71 -13.45 42.22 3.28
CA THR A 71 -14.53 43.18 3.47
C THR A 71 -14.42 43.71 4.88
N LYS A 72 -14.40 45.04 4.97
CA LYS A 72 -14.21 45.87 6.16
C LYS A 72 -15.18 45.54 7.30
#